data_AF-A0A956LCK9-F1
#
_entry.id   AF-A0A956LCK9-F1
#
_cell.length_a   1.000
_cell.length_b   1.000
_cell.length_c   1.000
_cell.angle_alpha   90.00
_cell.angle_beta   90.00
_cell.angle_gamma   90.00
#
_symmetry.space_group_name_H-M   'P 1'
#
loop_
_entity.id
_entity.type
_entity.pdbx_description
1 polymer ?
#
loop_
_entity_poly.entity_id
_entity_poly.type
_entity_poly.pdbx_seq_one_letter_code
_entity_poly.pdbx_strand_id
1 'polypeptide(L)'
;DDLTELAASPLVIPGDPENSPLFTKTVTGAMPPVEAKPHEDAIEDLRTWIETGAEPWCDGGDDPDPGGGSCENEFVHITDIAKLIDDDLDLEVDADDRPFTRYLTLVHHHNNNMCQDRLDRYRYAMSKLVNSLSRAPLVRQPLPIDDNQLIYRVDIRDYDWDRVAGGYSDAWELVAAKNKLAIEWKGKLFDDVKINTGTDFPLQPFDAFAEVAVRSDVYHEIVNIPHTSQQLKSDLGVSCNVDDGTMRAGFKDSGVSDFNRAIERCQFEEASNRAYWESFDFGNDTLDCSSIFQEPINFCKDGGEIIFSLANGFQAYMITDAAGNRLNEAPTGIVQDKNAPDNTVRNPLSCMSCHAEGIKEEQDEVRPFVLDEYPGNYPVDEVNAVDELYVVHAEMDAVIAQDRGLFAAALLSAGVPQDLEYEPISWTVYDYDEPLDLDRAAAEIGVSPQYLQERLAALPDPFQGLGTETIPRNQFNNHFQQIVCEFFFDLDADPAQCE
;
A
#
# COMPACT_ATOMS: atom_id res chain seq x y z
N ASP A 1 -18.46 7.95 -1.80
CA ASP A 1 -19.48 8.99 -1.66
C ASP A 1 -19.95 9.07 -0.22
N ASP A 2 -19.94 10.28 0.33
CA ASP A 2 -20.21 10.58 1.74
C ASP A 2 -21.63 10.12 2.14
N LEU A 3 -21.74 9.17 3.07
CA LEU A 3 -23.02 8.71 3.63
C LEU A 3 -23.83 9.86 4.26
N THR A 4 -23.15 10.92 4.69
CA THR A 4 -23.77 12.17 5.17
C THR A 4 -24.50 12.88 4.03
N GLU A 5 -23.90 12.96 2.84
CA GLU A 5 -24.55 13.51 1.65
C GLU A 5 -25.69 12.60 1.17
N LEU A 6 -25.51 11.27 1.25
CA LEU A 6 -26.53 10.30 0.85
C LEU A 6 -27.75 10.34 1.79
N ALA A 7 -27.55 10.40 3.10
CA ALA A 7 -28.59 10.54 4.11
C ALA A 7 -29.33 11.89 4.01
N ALA A 8 -28.61 12.96 3.64
CA ALA A 8 -29.20 14.27 3.38
C ALA A 8 -29.86 14.39 1.98
N SER A 9 -29.66 13.40 1.12
CA SER A 9 -30.19 13.40 -0.25
C SER A 9 -31.69 13.06 -0.28
N PRO A 10 -32.41 13.48 -1.33
CA PRO A 10 -33.81 13.06 -1.54
C PRO A 10 -33.95 11.56 -1.90
N LEU A 11 -32.86 10.79 -1.95
CA LEU A 11 -32.87 9.36 -2.24
C LEU A 11 -33.14 8.50 -1.01
N VAL A 12 -33.01 9.06 0.20
CA VAL A 12 -33.26 8.38 1.48
C VAL A 12 -34.31 9.17 2.27
N ILE A 13 -35.30 8.47 2.81
CA ILE A 13 -36.28 9.02 3.75
C ILE A 13 -36.02 8.35 5.10
N PRO A 14 -35.32 9.04 6.03
CA PRO A 14 -35.08 8.57 7.38
C PRO A 14 -36.32 7.98 8.06
N GLY A 15 -36.21 6.75 8.57
CA GLY A 15 -37.28 6.03 9.25
C GLY A 15 -38.34 5.39 8.35
N ASP A 16 -38.19 5.49 7.02
CA ASP A 16 -39.19 4.98 6.06
C ASP A 16 -38.53 4.33 4.82
N PRO A 17 -38.07 3.06 4.91
CA PRO A 17 -37.44 2.36 3.80
C PRO A 17 -38.37 2.20 2.60
N GLU A 18 -39.64 1.89 2.84
CA GLU A 18 -40.62 1.57 1.79
C GLU A 18 -40.92 2.77 0.88
N ASN A 19 -40.72 4.00 1.38
CA ASN A 19 -40.82 5.22 0.58
C ASN A 19 -39.47 5.81 0.15
N SER A 20 -38.35 5.22 0.56
CA SER A 20 -37.00 5.67 0.18
C SER A 20 -36.64 5.26 -1.25
N PRO A 21 -36.37 6.21 -2.17
CA PRO A 21 -36.04 5.91 -3.56
C PRO A 21 -34.83 4.99 -3.77
N LEU A 22 -33.84 5.06 -2.88
CA LEU A 22 -32.67 4.19 -2.91
C LEU A 22 -33.08 2.73 -2.61
N PHE A 23 -33.71 2.49 -1.46
CA PHE A 23 -34.14 1.16 -1.02
C PHE A 23 -35.08 0.49 -2.03
N THR A 24 -36.10 1.22 -2.49
CA THR A 24 -37.07 0.70 -3.47
C THR A 24 -36.41 0.32 -4.79
N LYS A 25 -35.41 1.06 -5.27
CA LYS A 25 -34.65 0.72 -6.49
C LYS A 25 -33.70 -0.45 -6.29
N THR A 26 -33.11 -0.60 -5.10
CA THR A 26 -32.25 -1.73 -4.74
C THR A 26 -33.05 -3.03 -4.68
N VAL A 27 -34.18 -3.05 -3.97
CA VAL A 27 -35.05 -4.23 -3.84
C VAL A 27 -35.69 -4.64 -5.17
N THR A 28 -36.03 -3.67 -6.03
CA THR A 28 -36.57 -3.96 -7.37
C THR A 28 -35.50 -4.34 -8.39
N GLY A 29 -34.22 -4.32 -8.01
CA GLY A 29 -33.09 -4.65 -8.87
C GLY A 29 -32.84 -3.63 -9.99
N ALA A 30 -33.34 -2.40 -9.83
CA ALA A 30 -33.07 -1.28 -10.73
C ALA A 30 -31.76 -0.56 -10.39
N MET A 31 -31.23 -0.79 -9.17
CA MET A 31 -29.89 -0.37 -8.75
C MET A 31 -29.19 -1.50 -7.96
N PRO A 32 -27.85 -1.62 -8.08
CA PRO A 32 -27.00 -0.90 -9.02
C PRO A 32 -27.19 -1.44 -10.47
N PRO A 33 -26.85 -0.65 -11.50
CA PRO A 33 -27.01 -1.03 -12.91
C PRO A 33 -25.98 -2.06 -13.40
N VAL A 34 -25.02 -2.47 -12.55
CA VAL A 34 -24.00 -3.48 -12.84
C VAL A 34 -24.50 -4.89 -12.52
N GLU A 35 -23.85 -5.92 -13.09
CA GLU A 35 -24.27 -7.33 -12.99
C GLU A 35 -24.23 -7.89 -11.56
N ALA A 36 -23.43 -7.29 -10.66
CA ALA A 36 -23.39 -7.62 -9.24
C ALA A 36 -24.56 -6.95 -8.50
N LYS A 37 -25.66 -7.70 -8.34
CA LYS A 37 -26.74 -7.28 -7.45
C LYS A 37 -26.32 -7.45 -5.99
N PRO A 38 -26.74 -6.55 -5.08
CA PRO A 38 -26.49 -6.69 -3.64
C PRO A 38 -27.04 -8.03 -3.14
N HIS A 39 -26.28 -8.67 -2.26
CA HIS A 39 -26.74 -9.87 -1.56
C HIS A 39 -27.95 -9.53 -0.67
N GLU A 40 -28.77 -10.52 -0.32
CA GLU A 40 -29.97 -10.30 0.50
C GLU A 40 -29.63 -9.64 1.85
N ASP A 41 -28.46 -9.95 2.41
CA ASP A 41 -27.98 -9.37 3.68
C ASP A 41 -27.71 -7.86 3.54
N ALA A 42 -27.07 -7.44 2.45
CA ALA A 42 -26.83 -6.02 2.18
C ALA A 42 -28.12 -5.21 1.93
N ILE A 43 -29.16 -5.86 1.38
CA ILE A 43 -30.49 -5.24 1.25
C ILE A 43 -31.12 -5.05 2.63
N GLU A 44 -30.95 -6.01 3.53
CA GLU A 44 -31.48 -5.93 4.89
C GLU A 44 -30.70 -4.93 5.76
N ASP A 45 -29.39 -4.80 5.57
CA ASP A 45 -28.57 -3.78 6.21
C ASP A 45 -28.99 -2.37 5.77
N LEU A 46 -29.23 -2.19 4.47
CA LEU A 46 -29.78 -0.95 3.92
C LEU A 46 -31.18 -0.65 4.47
N ARG A 47 -32.05 -1.67 4.61
CA ARG A 47 -33.36 -1.52 5.26
C ARG A 47 -33.18 -1.02 6.69
N THR A 48 -32.37 -1.73 7.46
CA THR A 48 -32.15 -1.47 8.89
C THR A 48 -31.61 -0.07 9.12
N TRP A 49 -30.59 0.34 8.36
CA TRP A 49 -30.01 1.68 8.46
C TRP A 49 -31.05 2.79 8.21
N ILE A 50 -31.92 2.62 7.21
CA ILE A 50 -33.00 3.58 6.94
C ILE A 50 -34.05 3.56 8.06
N GLU A 51 -34.48 2.38 8.54
CA GLU A 51 -35.45 2.25 9.64
C GLU A 51 -34.97 2.92 10.92
N THR A 52 -33.66 2.85 11.20
CA THR A 52 -33.04 3.46 12.37
C THR A 52 -32.77 4.95 12.22
N GLY A 53 -33.26 5.58 11.14
CA GLY A 53 -33.23 7.04 10.96
C GLY A 53 -32.18 7.52 9.97
N ALA A 54 -31.52 6.63 9.23
CA ALA A 54 -30.46 6.95 8.27
C ALA A 54 -29.46 7.97 8.84
N GLU A 55 -29.13 7.81 10.12
CA GLU A 55 -28.18 8.72 10.76
C GLU A 55 -26.84 8.58 10.04
N PRO A 56 -26.18 9.70 9.69
CA PRO A 56 -24.78 9.67 9.31
C PRO A 56 -24.02 8.93 10.40
N TRP A 57 -23.00 8.15 10.03
CA TRP A 57 -22.08 7.61 11.02
C TRP A 57 -21.40 8.80 11.73
N CYS A 58 -21.94 9.12 12.91
CA CYS A 58 -21.39 10.12 13.81
C CYS A 58 -20.17 9.48 14.46
N ASP A 59 -19.03 9.68 13.81
CA ASP A 59 -17.65 9.47 14.23
C ASP A 59 -16.89 8.79 13.09
N GLY A 60 -15.78 9.40 12.70
CA GLY A 60 -14.94 8.90 11.62
C GLY A 60 -14.43 7.50 11.97
N GLY A 61 -14.76 6.53 11.12
CA GLY A 61 -14.12 5.23 11.11
C GLY A 61 -14.80 4.14 11.95
N ASP A 62 -16.04 3.80 11.61
CA ASP A 62 -16.61 2.47 11.90
C ASP A 62 -17.31 1.95 10.64
N ASP A 63 -16.53 1.48 9.67
CA ASP A 63 -16.93 0.28 8.91
C ASP A 63 -17.32 -0.77 9.98
N PRO A 64 -18.36 -1.62 9.80
CA PRO A 64 -18.64 -2.66 10.76
C PRO A 64 -17.50 -3.69 10.69
N ASP A 65 -16.40 -3.39 11.38
CA ASP A 65 -15.32 -4.28 11.67
C ASP A 65 -15.90 -5.37 12.58
N PRO A 66 -15.89 -6.65 12.18
CA PRO A 66 -16.31 -7.74 13.04
C PRO A 66 -15.45 -7.89 14.31
N GLY A 67 -14.43 -7.03 14.53
CA GLY A 67 -13.56 -7.03 15.70
C GLY A 67 -13.32 -5.69 16.45
N GLY A 68 -13.89 -4.56 16.01
CA GLY A 68 -13.54 -3.20 16.49
C GLY A 68 -14.02 -2.78 17.88
N GLY A 69 -13.70 -3.52 18.94
CA GLY A 69 -13.84 -3.02 20.32
C GLY A 69 -12.75 -1.99 20.67
N SER A 70 -13.03 -1.06 21.58
CA SER A 70 -11.96 -0.38 22.31
C SER A 70 -11.49 -1.25 23.48
N CYS A 71 -10.18 -1.42 23.60
CA CYS A 71 -9.55 -2.18 24.67
C CYS A 71 -8.99 -1.20 25.71
N GLU A 72 -9.29 -1.39 27.00
CA GLU A 72 -8.63 -0.61 28.06
C GLU A 72 -7.17 -1.07 28.20
N ASN A 73 -6.28 -0.37 27.49
CA ASN A 73 -4.87 -0.69 27.42
C ASN A 73 -4.06 0.11 28.46
N GLU A 74 -3.03 -0.50 29.04
CA GLU A 74 -2.09 0.23 29.91
C GLU A 74 -1.22 1.16 29.06
N PHE A 75 -1.13 2.43 29.44
CA PHE A 75 -0.33 3.39 28.70
C PHE A 75 1.16 3.05 28.77
N VAL A 76 1.81 2.90 27.63
CA VAL A 76 3.24 2.62 27.53
C VAL A 76 4.00 3.92 27.29
N HIS A 77 4.92 4.26 28.19
CA HIS A 77 5.71 5.48 28.08
C HIS A 77 6.94 5.29 27.19
N ILE A 78 7.40 6.37 26.55
CA ILE A 78 8.60 6.37 25.69
C ILE A 78 9.86 5.89 26.41
N THR A 79 9.96 6.10 27.73
CA THR A 79 11.07 5.60 28.56
C THR A 79 11.03 4.08 28.75
N ASP A 80 9.83 3.48 28.77
CA ASP A 80 9.67 2.03 28.84
C ASP A 80 10.04 1.39 27.49
N ILE A 81 9.69 2.04 26.37
CA ILE A 81 10.13 1.66 25.03
C ILE A 81 11.66 1.68 24.95
N ALA A 82 12.30 2.78 25.39
CA ALA A 82 13.75 2.91 25.39
C ALA A 82 14.42 1.79 26.20
N LYS A 83 13.83 1.45 27.36
CA LYS A 83 14.33 0.38 28.20
C LYS A 83 14.21 -0.99 27.53
N LEU A 84 13.07 -1.29 26.89
CA LEU A 84 12.86 -2.56 26.19
C LEU A 84 13.87 -2.73 25.05
N ILE A 85 14.15 -1.66 24.30
CA ILE A 85 15.13 -1.68 23.21
C ILE A 85 16.56 -1.86 23.75
N ASP A 86 16.93 -1.14 24.82
CA ASP A 86 18.25 -1.27 25.46
C ASP A 86 18.47 -2.70 25.99
N ASP A 87 17.49 -3.26 26.70
CA ASP A 87 17.53 -4.64 27.20
C ASP A 87 17.62 -5.66 26.05
N ASP A 88 16.88 -5.47 24.95
CA ASP A 88 16.93 -6.33 23.77
C ASP A 88 18.32 -6.32 23.10
N LEU A 89 18.91 -5.14 22.90
CA LEU A 89 20.25 -5.00 22.35
C LEU A 89 21.31 -5.67 23.22
N ASP A 90 21.17 -5.58 24.55
CA ASP A 90 22.15 -6.11 25.47
C ASP A 90 22.03 -7.62 25.71
N LEU A 91 20.83 -8.18 25.64
CA LEU A 91 20.57 -9.58 25.99
C LEU A 91 20.43 -10.49 24.77
N GLU A 92 19.87 -9.99 23.67
CA GLU A 92 19.45 -10.82 22.53
C GLU A 92 20.24 -10.52 21.23
N VAL A 93 20.93 -9.38 21.14
CA VAL A 93 21.67 -8.98 19.94
C VAL A 93 23.20 -9.00 20.15
N ASP A 94 23.90 -9.76 19.32
CA ASP A 94 25.36 -9.81 19.31
C ASP A 94 25.96 -8.43 18.99
N ALA A 95 27.06 -8.07 19.66
CA ALA A 95 27.66 -6.74 19.58
C ALA A 95 28.02 -6.29 18.15
N ASP A 96 28.40 -7.24 17.28
CA ASP A 96 28.75 -6.96 15.88
C ASP A 96 27.52 -6.69 14.99
N ASP A 97 26.32 -7.08 15.45
CA ASP A 97 25.05 -6.94 14.73
C ASP A 97 24.26 -5.70 15.17
N ARG A 98 24.51 -5.18 16.37
CA ARG A 98 23.83 -3.99 16.91
C ARG A 98 23.82 -2.79 15.94
N PRO A 99 24.92 -2.45 15.22
CA PRO A 99 24.91 -1.32 14.28
C PRO A 99 23.93 -1.44 13.12
N PHE A 100 23.41 -2.64 12.84
CA PHE A 100 22.44 -2.91 11.78
C PHE A 100 21.02 -3.10 12.32
N THR A 101 20.84 -2.99 13.63
CA THR A 101 19.56 -3.21 14.30
C THR A 101 18.75 -1.92 14.33
N ARG A 102 17.47 -2.00 13.99
CA ARG A 102 16.48 -0.93 13.98
C ARG A 102 15.16 -1.42 14.58
N TYR A 103 14.28 -0.49 14.96
CA TYR A 103 13.02 -0.81 15.61
C TYR A 103 11.84 -0.07 14.98
N LEU A 104 10.76 -0.82 14.72
CA LEU A 104 9.46 -0.28 14.32
C LEU A 104 8.49 -0.42 15.50
N THR A 105 7.62 0.56 15.72
CA THR A 105 6.67 0.56 16.85
C THR A 105 5.22 0.77 16.43
N LEU A 106 4.33 0.09 17.15
CA LEU A 106 2.86 0.21 17.13
C LEU A 106 2.32 0.71 18.48
N VAL A 107 3.19 1.18 19.38
CA VAL A 107 2.80 1.58 20.74
C VAL A 107 1.76 2.70 20.73
N HIS A 108 1.80 3.62 19.77
CA HIS A 108 0.81 4.69 19.66
C HIS A 108 -0.60 4.14 19.37
N HIS A 109 -0.75 3.09 18.57
CA HIS A 109 -2.05 2.43 18.39
C HIS A 109 -2.53 1.75 19.68
N HIS A 110 -1.63 1.08 20.40
CA HIS A 110 -1.96 0.50 21.70
C HIS A 110 -2.40 1.56 22.72
N ASN A 111 -1.67 2.67 22.79
CA ASN A 111 -2.00 3.81 23.65
C ASN A 111 -3.29 4.52 23.23
N ASN A 112 -3.73 4.35 21.97
CA ASN A 112 -5.05 4.74 21.49
C ASN A 112 -6.12 3.66 21.72
N ASN A 113 -5.93 2.76 22.69
CA ASN A 113 -6.88 1.70 23.07
C ASN A 113 -7.27 0.73 21.95
N MET A 114 -6.41 0.58 20.93
CA MET A 114 -6.64 -0.36 19.84
C MET A 114 -6.53 -1.81 20.34
N CYS A 115 -7.50 -2.65 19.97
CA CYS A 115 -7.48 -4.07 20.26
C CYS A 115 -6.52 -4.87 19.38
N GLN A 116 -6.20 -6.09 19.83
CA GLN A 116 -5.17 -6.96 19.23
C GLN A 116 -5.46 -7.35 17.78
N ASP A 117 -6.72 -7.59 17.44
CA ASP A 117 -7.19 -7.93 16.09
C ASP A 117 -6.99 -6.79 15.08
N ARG A 118 -7.18 -5.53 15.51
CA ARG A 118 -6.86 -4.37 14.68
C ARG A 118 -5.35 -4.11 14.62
N LEU A 119 -4.61 -4.36 15.72
CA LEU A 119 -3.14 -4.32 15.70
C LEU A 119 -2.54 -5.34 14.72
N ASP A 120 -3.13 -6.53 14.60
CA ASP A 120 -2.70 -7.57 13.65
C ASP A 120 -2.69 -7.05 12.20
N ARG A 121 -3.60 -6.15 11.83
CA ARG A 121 -3.60 -5.53 10.49
C ARG A 121 -2.28 -4.80 10.20
N TYR A 122 -1.78 -4.03 11.17
CA TYR A 122 -0.49 -3.36 11.05
C TYR A 122 0.68 -4.33 11.12
N ARG A 123 0.57 -5.42 11.88
CA ARG A 123 1.61 -6.48 11.93
C ARG A 123 1.76 -7.16 10.57
N TYR A 124 0.65 -7.47 9.91
CA TYR A 124 0.63 -8.01 8.55
C TYR A 124 1.20 -6.99 7.55
N ALA A 125 0.78 -5.72 7.65
CA ALA A 125 1.30 -4.65 6.81
C ALA A 125 2.82 -4.49 6.98
N MET A 126 3.32 -4.55 8.21
CA MET A 126 4.74 -4.42 8.53
C MET A 126 5.55 -5.51 7.87
N SER A 127 5.17 -6.77 8.09
CA SER A 127 5.86 -7.90 7.48
C SER A 127 5.77 -7.88 5.95
N LYS A 128 4.60 -7.55 5.38
CA LYS A 128 4.41 -7.45 3.93
C LYS A 128 5.28 -6.34 3.34
N LEU A 129 5.31 -5.16 3.97
CA LEU A 129 6.02 -3.98 3.45
C LEU A 129 7.53 -4.20 3.44
N VAL A 130 8.13 -4.60 4.56
CA VAL A 130 9.59 -4.76 4.64
C VAL A 130 10.10 -5.78 3.61
N ASN A 131 9.33 -6.84 3.35
CA ASN A 131 9.67 -7.83 2.32
C ASN A 131 9.37 -7.36 0.88
N SER A 132 8.35 -6.54 0.67
CA SER A 132 8.06 -5.92 -0.64
C SER A 132 9.11 -4.88 -1.05
N LEU A 133 9.85 -4.36 -0.08
CA LEU A 133 10.95 -3.41 -0.25
C LEU A 133 12.33 -4.08 -0.21
N SER A 134 12.37 -5.41 -0.06
CA SER A 134 13.60 -6.18 0.09
C SER A 134 14.20 -6.56 -1.25
N ARG A 135 15.54 -6.57 -1.30
CA ARG A 135 16.29 -7.20 -2.41
C ARG A 135 16.97 -8.50 -2.01
N ALA A 136 16.83 -8.88 -0.74
CA ALA A 136 17.33 -10.17 -0.27
C ALA A 136 16.51 -11.33 -0.87
N PRO A 137 17.11 -12.52 -1.02
CA PRO A 137 16.42 -13.68 -1.58
C PRO A 137 15.53 -14.41 -0.55
N LEU A 138 15.60 -14.06 0.73
CA LEU A 138 14.86 -14.72 1.79
C LEU A 138 13.81 -13.78 2.36
N VAL A 139 12.63 -14.32 2.62
CA VAL A 139 11.60 -13.63 3.39
C VAL A 139 12.01 -13.62 4.87
N ARG A 140 11.92 -12.45 5.49
CA ARG A 140 12.27 -12.21 6.89
C ARG A 140 11.15 -11.42 7.57
N GLN A 141 10.69 -11.90 8.72
CA GLN A 141 9.69 -11.21 9.51
C GLN A 141 10.40 -10.35 10.56
N PRO A 142 9.98 -9.09 10.78
CA PRO A 142 10.39 -8.34 11.96
C PRO A 142 10.07 -9.11 13.24
N LEU A 143 10.95 -9.06 14.24
CA LEU A 143 10.83 -9.86 15.46
C LEU A 143 10.25 -9.03 16.60
N PRO A 144 9.11 -9.40 17.21
CA PRO A 144 8.59 -8.69 18.38
C PRO A 144 9.55 -8.87 19.56
N ILE A 145 9.77 -7.79 20.33
CA ILE A 145 10.65 -7.80 21.52
C ILE A 145 9.89 -7.71 22.84
N ASP A 146 8.56 -7.62 22.79
CA ASP A 146 7.67 -7.52 23.93
C ASP A 146 6.47 -8.48 23.80
N ASP A 147 5.85 -8.82 24.93
CA ASP A 147 4.74 -9.78 25.00
C ASP A 147 3.48 -9.30 24.25
N ASN A 148 3.27 -7.98 24.17
CA ASN A 148 2.14 -7.37 23.46
C ASN A 148 2.45 -7.17 21.97
N GLN A 149 3.65 -7.53 21.51
CA GLN A 149 4.11 -7.42 20.13
C GLN A 149 3.87 -6.02 19.55
N LEU A 150 4.35 -5.01 20.26
CA LEU A 150 4.22 -3.59 19.92
C LEU A 150 5.51 -3.02 19.32
N ILE A 151 6.67 -3.58 19.67
CA ILE A 151 7.97 -3.13 19.19
C ILE A 151 8.65 -4.28 18.46
N TYR A 152 9.12 -4.00 17.24
CA TYR A 152 9.67 -5.00 16.33
C TYR A 152 11.11 -4.68 15.96
N ARG A 153 12.01 -5.62 16.24
CA ARG A 153 13.39 -5.59 15.79
C ARG A 153 13.49 -5.92 14.31
N VAL A 154 14.28 -5.11 13.60
CA VAL A 154 14.61 -5.23 12.18
C VAL A 154 16.13 -5.22 12.05
N ASP A 155 16.71 -6.25 11.45
CA ASP A 155 18.09 -6.19 10.95
C ASP A 155 18.05 -5.69 9.51
N ILE A 156 18.64 -4.54 9.21
CA ILE A 156 18.55 -3.95 7.87
C ILE A 156 19.27 -4.79 6.80
N ARG A 157 20.22 -5.65 7.18
CA ARG A 157 20.95 -6.53 6.24
C ARG A 157 20.07 -7.67 5.73
N ASP A 158 19.08 -8.10 6.53
CA ASP A 158 18.10 -9.12 6.12
C ASP A 158 17.27 -8.68 4.89
N TYR A 159 17.24 -7.37 4.61
CA TYR A 159 16.49 -6.77 3.50
C TYR A 159 17.39 -6.12 2.44
N ASP A 160 18.72 -6.27 2.55
CA ASP A 160 19.75 -5.57 1.75
C ASP A 160 19.70 -4.04 1.92
N TRP A 161 19.15 -3.53 3.03
CA TRP A 161 18.94 -2.10 3.25
C TRP A 161 20.17 -1.34 3.75
N ASP A 162 21.25 -2.01 4.14
CA ASP A 162 22.53 -1.45 4.61
C ASP A 162 23.39 -0.80 3.51
N ARG A 163 22.88 -0.76 2.28
CA ARG A 163 23.50 -0.08 1.14
C ARG A 163 22.99 1.35 0.99
N VAL A 164 23.80 2.20 0.37
CA VAL A 164 23.41 3.58 0.02
C VAL A 164 22.12 3.62 -0.81
N ALA A 165 21.16 4.43 -0.39
CA ALA A 165 19.88 4.66 -1.07
C ALA A 165 19.55 6.15 -1.09
N GLY A 166 19.23 6.73 -2.25
CA GLY A 166 18.83 8.15 -2.35
C GLY A 166 19.87 9.16 -1.84
N GLY A 167 21.15 8.78 -1.76
CA GLY A 167 22.22 9.61 -1.19
C GLY A 167 22.39 9.52 0.33
N TYR A 168 21.64 8.65 1.00
CA TYR A 168 21.76 8.35 2.43
C TYR A 168 22.63 7.11 2.66
N SER A 169 23.14 6.93 3.88
CA SER A 169 24.02 5.79 4.22
C SER A 169 23.35 4.45 3.99
N ASP A 170 22.06 4.37 4.28
CA ASP A 170 21.23 3.19 4.15
C ASP A 170 19.77 3.58 3.81
N ALA A 171 18.92 2.59 3.51
CA ALA A 171 17.51 2.82 3.20
C ALA A 171 16.70 3.31 4.41
N TRP A 172 17.12 2.96 5.63
CA TRP A 172 16.45 3.36 6.86
C TRP A 172 16.58 4.87 7.08
N GLU A 173 17.79 5.42 6.90
CA GLU A 173 18.07 6.86 6.99
C GLU A 173 17.35 7.67 5.90
N LEU A 174 17.20 7.10 4.69
CA LEU A 174 16.39 7.73 3.64
C LEU A 174 14.93 7.93 4.09
N VAL A 175 14.33 6.90 4.72
CA VAL A 175 12.96 6.99 5.23
C VAL A 175 12.91 7.96 6.41
N ALA A 176 13.82 7.83 7.39
CA ALA A 176 13.87 8.69 8.57
C ALA A 176 13.97 10.17 8.19
N ALA A 177 14.79 10.52 7.21
CA ALA A 177 14.97 11.89 6.74
C ALA A 177 13.70 12.54 6.15
N LYS A 178 12.73 11.73 5.71
CA LYS A 178 11.46 12.17 5.12
C LYS A 178 10.27 11.95 6.06
N ASN A 179 10.43 11.13 7.09
CA ASN A 179 9.43 10.84 8.09
C ASN A 179 9.34 11.97 9.12
N LYS A 180 8.19 12.66 9.17
CA LYS A 180 7.96 13.77 10.11
C LYS A 180 7.80 13.30 11.56
N LEU A 181 7.49 12.03 11.76
CA LEU A 181 7.35 11.39 13.06
C LEU A 181 8.61 10.61 13.46
N ALA A 182 9.67 10.62 12.64
CA ALA A 182 10.98 10.16 13.07
C ALA A 182 11.63 11.22 13.99
N ILE A 183 11.74 10.86 15.26
CA ILE A 183 12.28 11.72 16.31
C ILE A 183 13.63 11.18 16.76
N GLU A 184 14.66 12.04 16.76
CA GLU A 184 15.90 11.72 17.45
C GLU A 184 15.66 11.96 18.95
N TRP A 185 15.48 10.87 19.70
CA TRP A 185 15.34 10.95 21.15
C TRP A 185 16.73 11.08 21.82
N LYS A 186 16.79 11.89 22.88
CA LYS A 186 17.91 12.03 23.83
C LYS A 186 17.54 11.42 25.17
N GLY A 187 18.50 11.31 26.06
CA GLY A 187 18.33 10.70 27.38
C GLY A 187 19.18 9.45 27.48
N LYS A 188 19.64 9.10 28.69
CA LYS A 188 20.71 8.10 28.87
C LYS A 188 20.45 6.79 28.09
N LEU A 189 19.24 6.24 28.18
CA LEU A 189 18.89 5.00 27.48
C LEU A 189 18.91 5.18 25.96
N PHE A 190 18.31 6.25 25.44
CA PHE A 190 18.35 6.50 23.99
C PHE A 190 19.76 6.80 23.48
N ASP A 191 20.59 7.50 24.26
CA ASP A 191 21.99 7.74 23.88
C ASP A 191 22.77 6.42 23.80
N ASP A 192 22.57 5.51 24.76
CA ASP A 192 23.15 4.16 24.75
C ASP A 192 22.63 3.35 23.53
N VAL A 193 21.32 3.40 23.23
CA VAL A 193 20.71 2.75 22.05
C VAL A 193 21.26 3.31 20.74
N LYS A 194 21.39 4.64 20.59
CA LYS A 194 21.96 5.28 19.40
C LYS A 194 23.42 4.87 19.18
N ILE A 195 24.21 4.78 20.26
CA ILE A 195 25.60 4.31 20.18
C ILE A 195 25.67 2.86 19.70
N ASN A 196 24.81 1.97 20.23
CA ASN A 196 24.78 0.57 19.84
C ASN A 196 24.30 0.37 18.40
N THR A 197 23.28 1.12 17.97
CA THR A 197 22.65 0.98 16.66
C THR A 197 23.31 1.82 15.56
N GLY A 198 24.16 2.78 15.92
CA GLY A 198 24.89 3.62 14.97
C GLY A 198 24.02 4.59 14.16
N THR A 199 22.82 4.90 14.65
CA THR A 199 21.86 5.83 14.01
C THR A 199 21.26 6.78 15.05
N ASP A 200 20.88 7.98 14.61
CA ASP A 200 20.11 8.94 15.41
C ASP A 200 18.61 8.57 15.49
N PHE A 201 18.13 7.68 14.59
CA PHE A 201 16.73 7.26 14.47
C PHE A 201 16.57 5.75 14.66
N PRO A 202 16.95 5.16 15.82
CA PRO A 202 16.84 3.72 16.04
C PRO A 202 15.39 3.21 16.06
N LEU A 203 14.41 4.10 16.29
CA LEU A 203 13.00 3.80 16.43
C LEU A 203 12.16 4.68 15.50
N GLN A 204 11.22 4.10 14.76
CA GLN A 204 10.24 4.84 13.96
C GLN A 204 8.81 4.27 14.13
N PRO A 205 7.76 5.10 14.21
CA PRO A 205 6.38 4.64 14.14
C PRO A 205 6.11 3.97 12.78
N PHE A 206 5.50 2.78 12.80
CA PHE A 206 5.42 1.93 11.61
C PHE A 206 4.52 2.51 10.51
N ASP A 207 3.35 3.02 10.85
CA ASP A 207 2.40 3.62 9.90
C ASP A 207 3.00 4.84 9.19
N ALA A 208 3.67 5.72 9.93
CA ALA A 208 4.42 6.84 9.37
C ALA A 208 5.62 6.39 8.50
N PHE A 209 6.33 5.34 8.92
CA PHE A 209 7.37 4.71 8.11
C PHE A 209 6.79 4.16 6.80
N ALA A 210 5.65 3.47 6.88
CA ALA A 210 4.98 2.85 5.75
C ALA A 210 4.54 3.87 4.71
N GLU A 211 3.88 4.95 5.15
CA GLU A 211 3.45 6.04 4.27
C GLU A 211 4.64 6.65 3.51
N VAL A 212 5.77 6.90 4.18
CA VAL A 212 6.97 7.43 3.53
C VAL A 212 7.61 6.41 2.58
N ALA A 213 7.71 5.15 3.00
CA ALA A 213 8.41 4.11 2.24
C ALA A 213 7.69 3.75 0.93
N VAL A 214 6.37 3.93 0.86
CA VAL A 214 5.58 3.77 -0.37
C VAL A 214 5.44 5.05 -1.19
N ARG A 215 6.08 6.16 -0.81
CA ARG A 215 6.19 7.31 -1.73
C ARG A 215 7.10 6.92 -2.89
N SER A 216 6.69 7.26 -4.11
CA SER A 216 7.36 6.77 -5.32
C SER A 216 8.86 7.05 -5.34
N ASP A 217 9.28 8.27 -5.00
CA ASP A 217 10.68 8.68 -4.99
C ASP A 217 11.50 7.92 -3.95
N VAL A 218 10.90 7.52 -2.83
CA VAL A 218 11.55 6.73 -1.77
C VAL A 218 11.62 5.26 -2.18
N TYR A 219 10.48 4.69 -2.57
CA TYR A 219 10.37 3.31 -3.03
C TYR A 219 11.36 2.99 -4.15
N HIS A 220 11.47 3.88 -5.15
CA HIS A 220 12.38 3.67 -6.27
C HIS A 220 13.84 3.55 -5.85
N GLU A 221 14.27 4.26 -4.81
CA GLU A 221 15.62 4.19 -4.26
C GLU A 221 15.81 2.93 -3.39
N ILE A 222 14.80 2.58 -2.58
CA ILE A 222 14.84 1.40 -1.69
C ILE A 222 14.81 0.08 -2.47
N VAL A 223 14.07 -0.01 -3.58
CA VAL A 223 14.08 -1.22 -4.44
C VAL A 223 15.13 -1.10 -5.57
N ASN A 224 15.68 0.11 -5.76
CA ASN A 224 16.61 0.45 -6.84
C ASN A 224 15.98 0.13 -8.21
N ILE A 225 14.81 0.71 -8.45
CA ILE A 225 14.13 0.71 -9.74
C ILE A 225 14.88 1.69 -10.65
N PRO A 226 15.35 1.31 -11.84
CA PRO A 226 16.08 2.23 -12.71
C PRO A 226 15.16 3.23 -13.42
N HIS A 227 15.74 4.25 -14.04
CA HIS A 227 14.97 5.33 -14.69
C HIS A 227 14.25 4.91 -15.98
N THR A 228 14.55 3.74 -16.56
CA THR A 228 13.91 3.27 -17.80
C THR A 228 13.59 1.78 -17.73
N SER A 229 12.51 1.36 -18.39
CA SER A 229 12.14 -0.05 -18.51
C SER A 229 13.21 -0.88 -19.21
N GLN A 230 13.90 -0.30 -20.19
CA GLN A 230 15.02 -0.95 -20.87
C GLN A 230 16.15 -1.30 -19.89
N GLN A 231 16.50 -0.37 -18.99
CA GLN A 231 17.51 -0.65 -17.97
C GLN A 231 17.01 -1.71 -17.00
N LEU A 232 15.73 -1.67 -16.59
CA LEU A 232 15.15 -2.69 -15.71
C LEU A 232 15.23 -4.09 -16.33
N LYS A 233 14.85 -4.24 -17.60
CA LYS A 233 14.95 -5.52 -18.32
C LYS A 233 16.39 -6.01 -18.39
N SER A 234 17.34 -5.11 -18.65
CA SER A 234 18.77 -5.44 -18.68
C SER A 234 19.30 -5.86 -17.31
N ASP A 235 18.91 -5.18 -16.23
CA ASP A 235 19.35 -5.47 -14.86
C ASP A 235 18.79 -6.81 -14.37
N LEU A 236 17.58 -7.15 -14.81
CA LEU A 236 16.91 -8.40 -14.47
C LEU A 236 17.28 -9.58 -15.37
N GLY A 237 17.86 -9.33 -16.54
CA GLY A 237 18.10 -10.35 -17.57
C GLY A 237 16.79 -10.91 -18.13
N VAL A 238 15.90 -10.03 -18.59
CA VAL A 238 14.57 -10.40 -19.14
C VAL A 238 14.54 -10.24 -20.65
N SER A 239 14.06 -11.28 -21.34
CA SER A 239 13.74 -11.27 -22.77
C SER A 239 12.23 -11.27 -22.99
N CYS A 240 11.78 -10.36 -23.87
CA CYS A 240 10.39 -10.24 -24.32
C CYS A 240 10.29 -10.66 -25.80
N ASN A 241 10.89 -11.79 -26.16
CA ASN A 241 10.85 -12.35 -27.51
C ASN A 241 9.94 -13.58 -27.56
N VAL A 242 9.11 -13.67 -28.61
CA VAL A 242 8.27 -14.85 -28.90
C VAL A 242 9.08 -16.14 -28.88
N ASP A 243 10.27 -16.15 -29.49
CA ASP A 243 11.13 -17.34 -29.55
C ASP A 243 11.57 -17.85 -28.17
N ASP A 244 11.59 -16.96 -27.17
CA ASP A 244 11.97 -17.27 -25.81
C ASP A 244 10.76 -17.66 -24.94
N GLY A 245 9.53 -17.63 -25.48
CA GLY A 245 8.30 -17.99 -24.80
C GLY A 245 7.55 -16.81 -24.17
N THR A 246 7.67 -15.61 -24.74
CA THR A 246 6.81 -14.48 -24.39
C THR A 246 5.35 -14.77 -24.73
N MET A 247 4.44 -14.38 -23.85
CA MET A 247 3.01 -14.58 -24.01
C MET A 247 2.29 -13.23 -23.91
N ARG A 248 1.32 -12.99 -24.78
CA ARG A 248 0.51 -11.77 -24.78
C ARG A 248 -0.98 -12.09 -24.61
N ALA A 249 -1.69 -11.19 -23.96
CA ALA A 249 -3.15 -11.12 -23.99
C ALA A 249 -3.57 -9.67 -24.24
N GLY A 250 -4.70 -9.47 -24.92
CA GLY A 250 -5.28 -8.17 -25.20
C GLY A 250 -6.78 -8.17 -24.97
N PHE A 251 -7.28 -7.13 -24.32
CA PHE A 251 -8.68 -7.04 -23.88
C PHE A 251 -9.19 -5.60 -23.99
N LYS A 252 -10.51 -5.46 -24.10
CA LYS A 252 -11.13 -4.15 -24.31
C LYS A 252 -11.32 -3.38 -23.01
N ASP A 253 -11.68 -4.06 -21.93
CA ASP A 253 -11.97 -3.46 -20.62
C ASP A 253 -10.99 -4.02 -19.58
N SER A 254 -10.24 -3.13 -18.95
CA SER A 254 -9.23 -3.44 -17.93
C SER A 254 -9.65 -3.06 -16.52
N GLY A 255 -10.83 -2.45 -16.35
CA GLY A 255 -11.30 -1.86 -15.10
C GLY A 255 -10.58 -0.57 -14.67
N VAL A 256 -9.34 -0.33 -15.15
CA VAL A 256 -8.48 0.83 -14.81
C VAL A 256 -8.34 1.85 -15.94
N SER A 257 -8.70 1.51 -17.18
CA SER A 257 -8.65 2.40 -18.35
C SER A 257 -9.99 2.42 -19.08
N ASP A 258 -10.30 3.54 -19.74
CA ASP A 258 -11.44 3.65 -20.66
C ASP A 258 -11.15 3.03 -22.04
N PHE A 259 -9.91 2.60 -22.29
CA PHE A 259 -9.44 2.09 -23.59
C PHE A 259 -8.93 0.65 -23.49
N ASN A 260 -8.75 0.01 -24.67
CA ASN A 260 -8.17 -1.34 -24.74
C ASN A 260 -6.80 -1.41 -24.07
N ARG A 261 -6.44 -2.57 -23.52
CA ARG A 261 -5.14 -2.81 -22.88
C ARG A 261 -4.55 -4.13 -23.37
N ALA A 262 -3.23 -4.20 -23.46
CA ALA A 262 -2.53 -5.47 -23.66
C ALA A 262 -1.57 -5.72 -22.49
N ILE A 263 -1.32 -6.99 -22.22
CA ILE A 263 -0.33 -7.45 -21.23
C ILE A 263 0.60 -8.46 -21.88
N GLU A 264 1.87 -8.41 -21.50
CA GLU A 264 2.87 -9.40 -21.87
C GLU A 264 3.55 -9.98 -20.66
N ARG A 265 3.72 -11.31 -20.67
CA ARG A 265 4.60 -12.03 -19.78
C ARG A 265 5.92 -12.32 -20.49
N CYS A 266 6.99 -11.70 -20.03
CA CYS A 266 8.34 -11.93 -20.53
C CYS A 266 9.05 -13.04 -19.72
N GLN A 267 10.13 -13.58 -20.28
CA GLN A 267 10.90 -14.65 -19.65
C GLN A 267 12.24 -14.12 -19.14
N PHE A 268 12.68 -14.63 -17.99
CA PHE A 268 14.05 -14.44 -17.54
C PHE A 268 14.98 -15.31 -18.39
N GLU A 269 16.11 -14.76 -18.83
CA GLU A 269 17.11 -15.45 -19.66
C GLU A 269 17.70 -16.68 -18.94
N GLU A 270 17.83 -16.59 -17.62
CA GLU A 270 18.17 -17.73 -16.77
C GLU A 270 16.90 -18.46 -16.32
N ALA A 271 16.95 -19.78 -16.31
CA ALA A 271 15.84 -20.62 -15.85
C ALA A 271 15.44 -20.22 -14.42
N SER A 272 14.27 -19.60 -14.32
CA SER A 272 13.79 -18.91 -13.14
C SER A 272 12.30 -19.14 -13.00
N ASN A 273 11.82 -19.21 -11.76
CA ASN A 273 10.39 -19.17 -11.44
C ASN A 273 9.87 -17.73 -11.27
N ARG A 274 10.70 -16.72 -11.49
CA ARG A 274 10.31 -15.31 -11.40
C ARG A 274 9.49 -14.88 -12.61
N ALA A 275 8.59 -13.94 -12.37
CA ALA A 275 7.71 -13.37 -13.38
C ALA A 275 8.13 -11.94 -13.73
N TYR A 276 7.94 -11.56 -14.99
CA TYR A 276 8.02 -10.18 -15.46
C TYR A 276 6.83 -9.94 -16.37
N TRP A 277 5.98 -8.99 -16.00
CA TRP A 277 4.79 -8.58 -16.71
C TRP A 277 4.92 -7.12 -17.12
N GLU A 278 4.53 -6.79 -18.34
CA GLU A 278 4.39 -5.43 -18.83
C GLU A 278 3.00 -5.22 -19.41
N SER A 279 2.32 -4.15 -19.02
CA SER A 279 1.12 -3.67 -19.68
C SER A 279 1.43 -2.61 -20.73
N PHE A 280 0.53 -2.53 -21.69
CA PHE A 280 0.53 -1.54 -22.76
C PHE A 280 -0.80 -0.82 -22.69
N ASP A 281 -0.74 0.43 -22.25
CA ASP A 281 -1.90 1.26 -21.94
C ASP A 281 -2.04 2.34 -23.01
N PHE A 282 -3.28 2.74 -23.27
CA PHE A 282 -3.64 3.63 -24.38
C PHE A 282 -4.50 4.79 -23.85
N GLY A 283 -4.30 5.99 -24.37
CA GLY A 283 -5.13 7.17 -24.08
C GLY A 283 -6.20 7.45 -25.14
N ASN A 284 -6.34 6.55 -26.13
CA ASN A 284 -7.33 6.60 -27.21
C ASN A 284 -7.43 5.24 -27.90
N ASP A 285 -8.54 4.98 -28.62
CA ASP A 285 -8.75 3.76 -29.44
C ASP A 285 -9.05 4.09 -30.92
N THR A 286 -8.84 5.34 -31.34
CA THR A 286 -9.26 5.85 -32.66
C THR A 286 -8.13 6.23 -33.61
N LEU A 287 -6.87 6.34 -33.14
CA LEU A 287 -5.71 6.56 -33.99
C LEU A 287 -5.14 5.23 -34.51
N ASP A 288 -4.48 5.29 -35.68
CA ASP A 288 -4.14 4.12 -36.51
C ASP A 288 -3.43 2.96 -35.76
N CYS A 289 -2.62 3.23 -34.74
CA CYS A 289 -1.92 2.20 -33.96
C CYS A 289 -2.35 2.09 -32.49
N SER A 290 -3.44 2.74 -32.07
CA SER A 290 -3.89 2.75 -30.67
C SER A 290 -4.90 1.65 -30.32
N SER A 291 -5.33 0.85 -31.31
CA SER A 291 -6.24 -0.26 -31.10
C SER A 291 -5.53 -1.59 -31.30
N ILE A 292 -5.45 -2.40 -30.24
CA ILE A 292 -4.89 -3.76 -30.27
C ILE A 292 -5.67 -4.71 -31.18
N PHE A 293 -6.91 -4.36 -31.56
CA PHE A 293 -7.69 -5.11 -32.53
C PHE A 293 -7.40 -4.69 -33.97
N GLN A 294 -6.89 -3.48 -34.20
CA GLN A 294 -6.50 -3.04 -35.55
C GLN A 294 -5.03 -3.35 -35.85
N GLU A 295 -4.17 -3.15 -34.86
CA GLU A 295 -2.71 -3.36 -34.94
C GLU A 295 -2.22 -4.24 -33.78
N PRO A 296 -2.59 -5.55 -33.72
CA PRO A 296 -2.24 -6.45 -32.62
C PRO A 296 -0.74 -6.65 -32.38
N ILE A 297 0.10 -6.45 -33.40
CA ILE A 297 1.55 -6.67 -33.28
C ILE A 297 2.32 -5.37 -33.03
N ASN A 298 2.05 -4.32 -33.81
CA ASN A 298 2.85 -3.09 -33.85
C ASN A 298 2.07 -1.85 -33.33
N PHE A 299 1.31 -2.02 -32.25
CA PHE A 299 0.57 -0.91 -31.64
C PHE A 299 1.49 0.14 -30.97
N CYS A 300 0.95 1.34 -30.78
CA CYS A 300 1.59 2.46 -30.11
C CYS A 300 0.97 2.63 -28.71
N LYS A 301 1.68 2.20 -27.67
CA LYS A 301 1.28 2.47 -26.28
C LYS A 301 1.53 3.93 -25.88
N ASP A 302 0.69 4.47 -25.01
CA ASP A 302 0.85 5.78 -24.37
C ASP A 302 1.49 5.68 -22.97
N GLY A 303 1.47 4.48 -22.37
CA GLY A 303 2.09 4.18 -21.08
C GLY A 303 2.08 2.68 -20.78
N GLY A 304 2.57 2.31 -19.60
CA GLY A 304 2.54 0.92 -19.17
C GLY A 304 2.93 0.74 -17.71
N GLU A 305 2.42 -0.33 -17.11
CA GLU A 305 2.81 -0.84 -15.81
C GLU A 305 3.71 -2.06 -15.97
N ILE A 306 4.74 -2.16 -15.15
CA ILE A 306 5.62 -3.33 -15.09
C ILE A 306 5.51 -3.93 -13.68
N ILE A 307 5.22 -5.22 -13.61
CA ILE A 307 5.17 -6.01 -12.37
C ILE A 307 6.17 -7.14 -12.48
N PHE A 308 7.09 -7.25 -11.54
CA PHE A 308 8.12 -8.28 -11.58
C PHE A 308 8.39 -8.89 -10.21
N SER A 309 8.79 -10.17 -10.20
CA SER A 309 9.13 -10.85 -8.96
C SER A 309 10.50 -10.40 -8.45
N LEU A 310 10.56 -10.05 -7.17
CA LEU A 310 11.77 -9.92 -6.38
C LEU A 310 12.37 -11.30 -6.06
N ALA A 311 13.62 -11.32 -5.58
CA ALA A 311 14.34 -12.55 -5.30
C ALA A 311 13.70 -13.39 -4.17
N ASN A 312 13.03 -12.74 -3.22
CA ASN A 312 12.26 -13.37 -2.14
C ASN A 312 10.85 -13.81 -2.53
N GLY A 313 10.44 -13.62 -3.79
CA GLY A 313 9.11 -14.00 -4.29
C GLY A 313 8.03 -12.92 -4.15
N PHE A 314 8.31 -11.79 -3.49
CA PHE A 314 7.42 -10.63 -3.51
C PHE A 314 7.39 -9.96 -4.89
N GLN A 315 6.46 -9.03 -5.09
CA GLN A 315 6.33 -8.27 -6.32
C GLN A 315 6.88 -6.85 -6.15
N ALA A 316 7.45 -6.32 -7.22
CA ALA A 316 7.85 -4.93 -7.36
C ALA A 316 7.27 -4.34 -8.65
N TYR A 317 7.11 -3.03 -8.62
CA TYR A 317 6.31 -2.27 -9.57
C TYR A 317 7.08 -1.10 -10.17
N MET A 318 6.79 -0.79 -11.43
CA MET A 318 7.29 0.38 -12.15
C MET A 318 6.23 0.87 -13.14
N ILE A 319 5.91 2.16 -13.10
CA ILE A 319 5.06 2.82 -14.11
C ILE A 319 5.95 3.49 -15.15
N THR A 320 5.54 3.47 -16.42
CA THR A 320 6.29 4.04 -17.54
C THR A 320 5.46 4.92 -18.46
N ASP A 321 6.10 5.93 -19.03
CA ASP A 321 5.54 6.66 -20.18
C ASP A 321 5.68 5.85 -21.49
N ALA A 322 5.15 6.39 -22.59
CA ALA A 322 5.26 5.81 -23.94
C ALA A 322 6.72 5.50 -24.38
N ALA A 323 7.69 6.27 -23.89
CA ALA A 323 9.11 6.10 -24.21
C ALA A 323 9.83 5.12 -23.26
N GLY A 324 9.12 4.57 -22.27
CA GLY A 324 9.67 3.66 -21.27
C GLY A 324 10.41 4.36 -20.13
N ASN A 325 10.26 5.68 -19.96
CA ASN A 325 10.82 6.38 -18.81
C ASN A 325 9.95 6.14 -17.57
N ARG A 326 10.61 5.95 -16.43
CA ARG A 326 9.95 5.75 -15.13
C ARG A 326 9.10 6.97 -14.75
N LEU A 327 7.88 6.71 -14.29
CA LEU A 327 6.99 7.69 -13.69
C LEU A 327 6.76 7.38 -12.21
N ASN A 328 6.45 8.42 -11.44
CA ASN A 328 5.95 8.29 -10.07
C ASN A 328 4.43 8.08 -10.07
N GLU A 329 3.74 8.80 -10.96
CA GLU A 329 2.29 8.82 -11.09
C GLU A 329 1.90 8.66 -12.56
N ALA A 330 0.88 7.85 -12.84
CA ALA A 330 0.37 7.69 -14.19
C ALA A 330 -0.58 8.85 -14.58
N PRO A 331 -0.62 9.27 -15.85
CA PRO A 331 -1.62 10.23 -16.32
C PRO A 331 -3.05 9.66 -16.20
N THR A 332 -3.94 10.36 -15.50
CA THR A 332 -5.34 9.94 -15.26
C THR A 332 -6.21 9.85 -16.51
N GLY A 333 -5.74 10.42 -17.63
CA GLY A 333 -6.38 10.25 -18.94
C GLY A 333 -6.06 8.92 -19.63
N ILE A 334 -5.17 8.10 -19.05
CA ILE A 334 -4.77 6.79 -19.56
C ILE A 334 -5.25 5.68 -18.62
N VAL A 335 -4.91 5.79 -17.33
CA VAL A 335 -5.30 4.83 -16.29
C VAL A 335 -5.69 5.54 -15.00
N GLN A 336 -6.59 4.93 -14.23
CA GLN A 336 -7.15 5.49 -12.99
C GLN A 336 -7.17 4.46 -11.87
N ASP A 337 -6.82 4.90 -10.67
CA ASP A 337 -7.05 4.17 -9.42
C ASP A 337 -8.31 4.71 -8.76
N LYS A 338 -9.45 4.05 -8.96
CA LYS A 338 -10.75 4.50 -8.43
C LYS A 338 -10.84 4.51 -6.91
N ASN A 339 -9.89 3.88 -6.21
CA ASN A 339 -9.80 3.90 -4.75
C ASN A 339 -9.00 5.10 -4.23
N ALA A 340 -8.18 5.73 -5.09
CA ALA A 340 -7.47 6.95 -4.74
C ALA A 340 -8.44 8.15 -4.82
N PRO A 341 -8.45 9.09 -3.84
CA PRO A 341 -9.38 10.22 -3.82
C PRO A 341 -9.34 11.12 -5.07
N ASP A 342 -8.21 11.16 -5.77
CA ASP A 342 -7.99 11.94 -6.99
C ASP A 342 -7.82 11.08 -8.25
N ASN A 343 -8.20 9.79 -8.17
CA ASN A 343 -8.09 8.79 -9.23
C ASN A 343 -6.67 8.52 -9.74
N THR A 344 -5.63 9.04 -9.07
CA THR A 344 -4.26 8.96 -9.57
C THR A 344 -3.61 7.63 -9.19
N VAL A 345 -3.11 6.90 -10.18
CA VAL A 345 -2.31 5.69 -9.96
C VAL A 345 -0.90 6.10 -9.51
N ARG A 346 -0.53 5.75 -8.28
CA ARG A 346 0.78 6.07 -7.67
C ARG A 346 1.61 4.82 -7.43
N ASN A 347 2.84 4.80 -7.95
CA ASN A 347 3.73 3.66 -7.75
C ASN A 347 4.48 3.77 -6.41
N PRO A 348 4.55 2.72 -5.57
CA PRO A 348 3.93 1.41 -5.73
C PRO A 348 2.56 1.27 -5.06
N LEU A 349 2.08 2.26 -4.29
CA LEU A 349 0.91 2.11 -3.41
C LEU A 349 -0.34 1.59 -4.15
N SER A 350 -0.70 2.21 -5.28
CA SER A 350 -1.85 1.78 -6.10
C SER A 350 -1.63 0.37 -6.65
N CYS A 351 -0.41 0.05 -7.08
CA CYS A 351 -0.05 -1.26 -7.62
C CYS A 351 -0.13 -2.35 -6.55
N MET A 352 0.39 -2.09 -5.35
CA MET A 352 0.31 -3.00 -4.20
C MET A 352 -1.13 -3.27 -3.81
N SER A 353 -1.97 -2.22 -3.76
CA SER A 353 -3.40 -2.31 -3.48
C SER A 353 -4.14 -3.16 -4.52
N CYS A 354 -3.94 -2.87 -5.81
CA CYS A 354 -4.59 -3.62 -6.89
C CYS A 354 -4.12 -5.08 -6.91
N HIS A 355 -2.82 -5.33 -6.79
CA HIS A 355 -2.20 -6.65 -6.88
C HIS A 355 -2.01 -7.32 -5.51
N ALA A 356 -2.94 -7.08 -4.58
CA ALA A 356 -2.93 -7.64 -3.23
C ALA A 356 -2.75 -9.18 -3.20
N GLU A 357 -3.33 -9.86 -4.17
CA GLU A 357 -3.29 -11.32 -4.38
C GLU A 357 -2.38 -11.76 -5.54
N GLY A 358 -1.63 -10.82 -6.13
CA GLY A 358 -0.75 -11.03 -7.27
C GLY A 358 -1.35 -10.60 -8.62
N ILE A 359 -0.88 -11.22 -9.70
CA ILE A 359 -1.28 -10.86 -11.08
C ILE A 359 -2.79 -11.08 -11.27
N LYS A 360 -3.44 -10.14 -11.96
CA LYS A 360 -4.87 -10.21 -12.27
C LYS A 360 -5.13 -11.20 -13.41
N GLU A 361 -6.25 -11.90 -13.31
CA GLU A 361 -6.73 -12.76 -14.37
C GLU A 361 -7.44 -11.90 -15.43
N GLU A 362 -7.01 -12.02 -16.68
CA GLU A 362 -7.57 -11.28 -17.81
C GLU A 362 -7.81 -12.23 -18.97
N GLN A 363 -8.92 -12.03 -19.69
CA GLN A 363 -9.27 -12.87 -20.82
C GLN A 363 -8.80 -12.24 -22.13
N ASP A 364 -7.99 -12.98 -22.90
CA ASP A 364 -7.61 -12.53 -24.23
C ASP A 364 -8.80 -12.52 -25.20
N GLU A 365 -9.04 -11.37 -25.81
CA GLU A 365 -10.04 -11.11 -26.84
C GLU A 365 -9.41 -10.96 -28.23
N VAL A 366 -8.09 -10.70 -28.33
CA VAL A 366 -7.43 -10.42 -29.61
C VAL A 366 -7.24 -11.70 -30.43
N ARG A 367 -6.76 -12.80 -29.84
CA ARG A 367 -6.58 -14.08 -30.55
C ARG A 367 -7.88 -14.56 -31.21
N PRO A 368 -9.02 -14.71 -30.50
CA PRO A 368 -10.26 -15.16 -31.15
C PRO A 368 -10.75 -14.16 -32.21
N PHE A 369 -10.59 -12.85 -31.97
CA PHE A 369 -10.99 -11.84 -32.95
C PHE A 369 -10.22 -11.96 -34.27
N VAL A 370 -8.89 -12.11 -34.20
CA VAL A 370 -8.02 -12.19 -35.39
C VAL A 370 -8.10 -13.56 -36.06
N LEU A 371 -8.03 -14.66 -35.30
CA LEU A 371 -7.89 -16.00 -35.87
C LEU A 371 -9.23 -16.63 -36.28
N ASP A 372 -10.29 -16.39 -35.52
CA ASP A 372 -11.58 -17.07 -35.70
C ASP A 372 -12.62 -16.18 -36.38
N GLU A 373 -12.73 -14.91 -35.99
CA GLU A 373 -13.79 -14.02 -36.47
C GLU A 373 -13.41 -13.28 -37.77
N TYR A 374 -12.21 -12.70 -37.83
CA TYR A 374 -11.81 -11.79 -38.91
C TYR A 374 -10.41 -12.05 -39.53
N PRO A 375 -9.97 -13.29 -39.80
CA PRO A 375 -8.62 -13.54 -40.32
C PRO A 375 -8.36 -12.92 -41.70
N GLY A 376 -9.42 -12.68 -42.48
CA GLY A 376 -9.32 -12.03 -43.79
C GLY A 376 -9.02 -10.52 -43.75
N ASN A 377 -9.09 -9.90 -42.58
CA ASN A 377 -8.81 -8.47 -42.40
C ASN A 377 -7.31 -8.17 -42.18
N TYR A 378 -6.49 -9.21 -41.96
CA TYR A 378 -5.08 -9.05 -41.59
C TYR A 378 -4.15 -9.67 -42.65
N PRO A 379 -2.92 -9.15 -42.80
CA PRO A 379 -1.84 -9.82 -43.51
C PRO A 379 -1.54 -11.20 -42.93
N VAL A 380 -1.17 -12.15 -43.78
CA VAL A 380 -0.87 -13.54 -43.35
C VAL A 380 0.25 -13.59 -42.29
N ASP A 381 1.29 -12.77 -42.44
CA ASP A 381 2.40 -12.74 -41.48
C ASP A 381 1.96 -12.24 -40.10
N GLU A 382 0.95 -11.36 -40.05
CA GLU A 382 0.39 -10.84 -38.80
C GLU A 382 -0.52 -11.86 -38.12
N VAL A 383 -1.34 -12.57 -38.89
CA VAL A 383 -2.13 -13.72 -38.38
C VAL A 383 -1.22 -14.77 -37.77
N ASN A 384 -0.10 -15.09 -38.42
CA ASN A 384 0.88 -16.05 -37.87
C ASN A 384 1.54 -15.51 -36.59
N ALA A 385 1.92 -14.23 -36.56
CA ALA A 385 2.48 -13.61 -35.36
C ALA A 385 1.49 -13.59 -34.19
N VAL A 386 0.20 -13.37 -34.44
CA VAL A 386 -0.85 -13.47 -33.42
C VAL A 386 -1.00 -14.90 -32.92
N ASP A 387 -0.98 -15.89 -33.82
CA ASP A 387 -1.06 -17.31 -33.45
C ASP A 387 0.10 -17.75 -32.53
N GLU A 388 1.29 -17.17 -32.71
CA GLU A 388 2.49 -17.46 -31.90
C GLU A 388 2.54 -16.68 -30.57
N LEU A 389 2.20 -15.37 -30.59
CA LEU A 389 2.39 -14.48 -29.43
C LEU A 389 1.20 -14.48 -28.47
N TYR A 390 -0.03 -14.49 -28.99
CA TYR A 390 -1.23 -14.47 -28.16
C TYR A 390 -1.62 -15.90 -27.81
N VAL A 391 -1.22 -16.41 -26.65
CA VAL A 391 -1.47 -17.82 -26.29
C VAL A 391 -2.95 -18.10 -26.04
N VAL A 392 -3.33 -19.38 -26.06
CA VAL A 392 -4.71 -19.75 -25.70
C VAL A 392 -4.99 -19.45 -24.22
N HIS A 393 -6.23 -19.09 -23.90
CA HIS A 393 -6.64 -18.68 -22.55
C HIS A 393 -6.18 -19.65 -21.44
N ALA A 394 -6.34 -20.96 -21.65
CA ALA A 394 -5.94 -21.96 -20.66
C ALA A 394 -4.42 -21.99 -20.38
N GLU A 395 -3.57 -21.59 -21.34
CA GLU A 395 -2.13 -21.48 -21.15
C GLU A 395 -1.78 -20.20 -20.37
N MET A 396 -2.44 -19.08 -20.69
CA MET A 396 -2.30 -17.83 -19.94
C MET A 396 -2.75 -17.99 -18.49
N ASP A 397 -3.92 -18.60 -18.24
CA ASP A 397 -4.43 -18.85 -16.89
C ASP A 397 -3.47 -19.73 -16.08
N ALA A 398 -2.85 -20.73 -16.70
CA ALA A 398 -1.91 -21.60 -16.03
C ALA A 398 -0.65 -20.86 -15.55
N VAL A 399 -0.12 -19.93 -16.36
CA VAL A 399 1.04 -19.11 -15.95
C VAL A 399 0.67 -18.05 -14.92
N ILE A 400 -0.50 -17.42 -15.04
CA ILE A 400 -1.01 -16.48 -14.03
C ILE A 400 -1.20 -17.19 -12.69
N ALA A 401 -1.83 -18.36 -12.69
CA ALA A 401 -2.02 -19.16 -11.48
C ALA A 401 -0.69 -19.59 -10.85
N GLN A 402 0.31 -19.93 -11.66
CA GLN A 402 1.66 -20.23 -11.18
C GLN A 402 2.29 -19.01 -10.50
N ASP A 403 2.27 -17.86 -11.15
CA ASP A 403 2.88 -16.62 -10.66
C ASP A 403 2.18 -16.13 -9.38
N ARG A 404 0.83 -16.20 -9.32
CA ARG A 404 0.03 -15.95 -8.11
C ARG A 404 0.41 -16.90 -6.97
N GLY A 405 0.58 -18.19 -7.27
CA GLY A 405 0.97 -19.20 -6.28
C GLY A 405 2.33 -18.95 -5.66
N LEU A 406 3.29 -18.42 -6.43
CA LEU A 406 4.62 -18.05 -5.90
C LEU A 406 4.56 -16.83 -4.98
N PHE A 407 3.78 -15.81 -5.36
CA PHE A 407 3.56 -14.64 -4.52
C PHE A 407 2.84 -15.02 -3.22
N ALA A 408 1.79 -15.86 -3.30
CA ALA A 408 1.08 -16.38 -2.15
C ALA A 408 2.00 -17.15 -1.18
N ALA A 409 2.95 -17.93 -1.70
CA ALA A 409 3.93 -18.63 -0.88
C ALA A 409 4.90 -17.66 -0.16
N ALA A 410 5.26 -16.55 -0.80
CA ALA A 410 6.08 -15.50 -0.19
C ALA A 410 5.32 -14.78 0.94
N LEU A 411 4.05 -14.43 0.70
CA LEU A 411 3.16 -13.85 1.72
C LEU A 411 2.97 -14.77 2.93
N LEU A 412 2.73 -16.07 2.70
CA LEU A 412 2.64 -17.06 3.78
C LEU A 412 3.95 -17.15 4.59
N SER A 413 5.09 -17.10 3.92
CA SER A 413 6.41 -17.08 4.59
C SER A 413 6.62 -15.81 5.42
N ALA A 414 5.98 -14.71 5.02
CA ALA A 414 5.96 -13.45 5.76
C ALA A 414 4.90 -13.43 6.88
N GLY A 415 4.13 -14.50 7.06
CA GLY A 415 3.08 -14.55 8.08
C GLY A 415 1.85 -13.71 7.74
N VAL A 416 1.66 -13.36 6.46
CA VAL A 416 0.50 -12.59 5.99
C VAL A 416 -0.62 -13.56 5.58
N PRO A 417 -1.81 -13.51 6.20
CA PRO A 417 -2.95 -14.34 5.80
C PRO A 417 -3.32 -14.11 4.34
N GLN A 418 -3.81 -15.16 3.67
CA GLN A 418 -4.15 -15.13 2.24
C GLN A 418 -5.62 -14.76 1.97
N ASP A 419 -6.44 -14.75 3.01
CA ASP A 419 -7.87 -14.52 3.01
C ASP A 419 -8.23 -13.16 3.63
N LEU A 420 -7.30 -12.20 3.61
CA LEU A 420 -7.58 -10.84 4.02
C LEU A 420 -8.55 -10.19 3.03
N GLU A 421 -9.60 -9.57 3.55
CA GLU A 421 -10.59 -8.80 2.77
C GLU A 421 -10.05 -7.41 2.36
N TYR A 422 -8.84 -7.06 2.78
CA TYR A 422 -8.19 -5.78 2.51
C TYR A 422 -6.71 -6.00 2.20
N GLU A 423 -6.11 -5.04 1.49
CA GLU A 423 -4.66 -4.99 1.30
C GLU A 423 -4.00 -4.27 2.48
N PRO A 424 -3.14 -4.93 3.27
CA PRO A 424 -2.71 -4.40 4.55
C PRO A 424 -1.81 -3.16 4.44
N ILE A 425 -0.97 -3.03 3.40
CA ILE A 425 -0.10 -1.85 3.25
C ILE A 425 -0.94 -0.61 2.94
N SER A 426 -1.81 -0.66 1.94
CA SER A 426 -2.66 0.47 1.58
C SER A 426 -3.65 0.81 2.67
N TRP A 427 -4.19 -0.20 3.38
CA TRP A 427 -5.03 0.04 4.54
C TRP A 427 -4.28 0.83 5.62
N THR A 428 -3.04 0.46 5.96
CA THR A 428 -2.22 1.20 6.93
C THR A 428 -1.95 2.65 6.48
N VAL A 429 -1.68 2.87 5.19
CA VAL A 429 -1.40 4.21 4.66
C VAL A 429 -2.66 5.09 4.67
N TYR A 430 -3.81 4.55 4.28
CA TYR A 430 -5.07 5.29 4.33
C TYR A 430 -5.50 5.57 5.77
N ASP A 431 -5.40 4.59 6.68
CA ASP A 431 -5.69 4.81 8.10
C ASP A 431 -4.74 5.86 8.72
N TYR A 432 -3.47 5.88 8.31
CA TYR A 432 -2.55 6.93 8.72
C TYR A 432 -3.01 8.31 8.26
N ASP A 433 -3.50 8.46 7.02
CA ASP A 433 -3.92 9.74 6.46
C ASP A 433 -5.22 10.30 7.06
N GLU A 434 -5.97 9.51 7.82
CA GLU A 434 -7.20 9.96 8.48
C GLU A 434 -6.96 11.17 9.43
N PRO A 435 -7.93 12.08 9.54
CA PRO A 435 -7.90 13.14 10.54
C PRO A 435 -7.79 12.57 11.95
N LEU A 436 -7.03 13.26 12.81
CA LEU A 436 -6.82 12.81 14.19
C LEU A 436 -7.80 13.52 15.11
N ASP A 437 -8.43 12.75 15.98
CA ASP A 437 -9.09 13.27 17.18
C ASP A 437 -8.08 13.48 18.33
N LEU A 438 -8.59 13.88 19.49
CA LEU A 438 -7.78 14.11 20.69
C LEU A 438 -7.01 12.86 21.14
N ASP A 439 -7.66 11.70 21.11
CA ASP A 439 -7.10 10.46 21.65
C ASP A 439 -5.97 9.93 20.75
N ARG A 440 -6.21 9.88 19.43
CA ARG A 440 -5.19 9.50 18.44
C ARG A 440 -4.01 10.46 18.44
N ALA A 441 -4.27 11.77 18.46
CA ALA A 441 -3.20 12.76 18.51
C ALA A 441 -2.38 12.65 19.80
N ALA A 442 -3.02 12.45 20.97
CA ALA A 442 -2.31 12.25 22.23
C ALA A 442 -1.43 11.01 22.19
N ALA A 443 -1.97 9.91 21.66
CA ALA A 443 -1.26 8.65 21.56
C ALA A 443 -0.06 8.72 20.61
N GLU A 444 -0.19 9.39 19.46
CA GLU A 444 0.92 9.62 18.52
C GLU A 444 1.98 10.59 19.04
N ILE A 445 1.59 11.59 19.84
CA ILE A 445 2.51 12.47 20.57
C ILE A 445 3.24 11.71 21.69
N GLY A 446 2.63 10.65 22.22
CA GLY A 446 3.17 9.88 23.35
C GLY A 446 2.78 10.42 24.73
N VAL A 447 1.63 11.10 24.84
CA VAL A 447 1.06 11.60 26.10
C VAL A 447 -0.37 11.07 26.32
N SER A 448 -0.90 11.19 27.54
CA SER A 448 -2.31 10.81 27.78
C SER A 448 -3.28 11.86 27.19
N PRO A 449 -4.50 11.46 26.78
CA PRO A 449 -5.49 12.39 26.26
C PRO A 449 -5.82 13.54 27.23
N GLN A 450 -5.93 13.22 28.53
CA GLN A 450 -6.15 14.24 29.56
C GLN A 450 -4.99 15.25 29.62
N TYR A 451 -3.75 14.78 29.51
CA TYR A 451 -2.58 15.66 29.55
C TYR A 451 -2.56 16.64 28.37
N LEU A 452 -2.88 16.14 27.17
CA LEU A 452 -3.00 16.94 25.95
C LEU A 452 -4.16 17.95 26.06
N GLN A 453 -5.33 17.49 26.51
CA GLN A 453 -6.53 18.32 26.66
C GLN A 453 -6.30 19.55 27.54
N GLU A 454 -5.60 19.38 28.66
CA GLU A 454 -5.26 20.46 29.60
C GLU A 454 -4.29 21.50 29.01
N ARG A 455 -3.64 21.20 27.87
CA ARG A 455 -2.57 22.00 27.25
C ARG A 455 -2.87 22.49 25.84
N LEU A 456 -4.04 22.18 25.27
CA LEU A 456 -4.41 22.61 23.91
C LEU A 456 -4.23 24.12 23.67
N ALA A 457 -4.52 24.95 24.68
CA ALA A 457 -4.40 26.40 24.58
C ALA A 457 -2.94 26.92 24.40
N ALA A 458 -1.95 26.08 24.68
CA ALA A 458 -0.53 26.41 24.47
C ALA A 458 -0.01 25.94 23.10
N LEU A 459 -0.79 25.14 22.36
CA LEU A 459 -0.41 24.57 21.07
C LEU A 459 -0.75 25.51 19.89
N PRO A 460 -0.13 25.31 18.72
CA PRO A 460 -0.47 26.03 17.49
C PRO A 460 -1.97 25.96 17.17
N ASP A 461 -2.48 26.98 16.46
CA ASP A 461 -3.91 27.16 16.18
C ASP A 461 -4.66 25.88 15.70
N PRO A 462 -4.10 25.03 14.80
CA PRO A 462 -4.78 23.80 14.38
C PRO A 462 -5.12 22.81 15.52
N PHE A 463 -4.38 22.85 16.64
CA PHE A 463 -4.55 21.94 17.77
C PHE A 463 -5.52 22.47 18.82
N GLN A 464 -5.79 23.77 18.85
CA GLN A 464 -6.64 24.38 19.88
C GLN A 464 -8.09 23.86 19.83
N GLY A 465 -8.56 23.40 18.66
CA GLY A 465 -9.89 22.83 18.43
C GLY A 465 -10.03 21.33 18.69
N LEU A 466 -8.92 20.62 18.95
CA LEU A 466 -8.85 19.15 18.98
C LEU A 466 -9.76 18.49 20.04
N GLY A 467 -10.18 19.25 21.07
CA GLY A 467 -11.13 18.76 22.08
C GLY A 467 -12.57 18.64 21.59
N THR A 468 -12.89 19.13 20.38
CA THR A 468 -14.24 19.11 19.78
C THR A 468 -14.26 18.80 18.28
N GLU A 469 -13.10 18.82 17.62
CA GLU A 469 -12.93 18.66 16.17
C GLU A 469 -11.71 17.76 15.91
N THR A 470 -11.62 17.21 14.70
CA THR A 470 -10.42 16.49 14.24
C THR A 470 -9.43 17.43 13.56
N ILE A 471 -8.13 17.16 13.65
CA ILE A 471 -7.09 17.85 12.90
C ILE A 471 -6.68 17.05 11.65
N PRO A 472 -6.60 17.67 10.46
CA PRO A 472 -6.08 17.00 9.27
C PRO A 472 -4.63 16.51 9.46
N ARG A 473 -4.31 15.30 8.96
CA ARG A 473 -2.98 14.67 9.06
C ARG A 473 -1.83 15.60 8.67
N ASN A 474 -1.97 16.34 7.57
CA ASN A 474 -0.91 17.25 7.11
C ASN A 474 -0.62 18.40 8.09
N GLN A 475 -1.64 18.94 8.77
CA GLN A 475 -1.47 19.96 9.80
C GLN A 475 -0.81 19.37 11.04
N PHE A 476 -1.20 18.17 11.43
CA PHE A 476 -0.56 17.44 12.52
C PHE A 476 0.94 17.22 12.26
N ASN A 477 1.28 16.62 11.11
CA ASN A 477 2.65 16.30 10.73
C ASN A 477 3.56 17.53 10.63
N ASN A 478 3.03 18.67 10.16
CA ASN A 478 3.80 19.91 10.04
C ASN A 478 4.19 20.54 11.39
N HIS A 479 3.44 20.25 12.44
CA HIS A 479 3.69 20.77 13.79
C HIS A 479 4.20 19.69 14.77
N PHE A 480 4.23 18.42 14.37
CA PHE A 480 4.55 17.29 15.26
C PHE A 480 5.84 17.50 16.05
N GLN A 481 6.97 17.75 15.37
CA GLN A 481 8.26 17.95 16.04
C GLN A 481 8.24 19.13 17.03
N GLN A 482 7.59 20.23 16.67
CA GLN A 482 7.43 21.39 17.57
C GLN A 482 6.66 20.98 18.83
N ILE A 483 5.63 20.16 18.70
CA ILE A 483 4.75 19.77 19.81
C ILE A 483 5.43 18.77 20.73
N VAL A 484 6.14 17.78 20.17
CA VAL A 484 6.94 16.86 20.98
C VAL A 484 7.99 17.66 21.78
N CYS A 485 8.60 18.69 21.19
CA CYS A 485 9.50 19.59 21.93
C CYS A 485 8.87 20.34 23.09
N GLU A 486 7.62 20.79 22.96
CA GLU A 486 6.92 21.49 24.04
C GLU A 486 6.56 20.56 25.21
N PHE A 487 6.34 19.27 24.95
CA PHE A 487 5.90 18.31 25.97
C PHE A 487 6.99 17.49 26.63
N PHE A 488 8.10 17.29 25.92
CA PHE A 488 9.24 16.50 26.38
C PHE A 488 10.46 17.40 26.59
N PHE A 489 10.26 18.56 27.20
CA PHE A 489 11.34 19.43 27.70
C PHE A 489 11.52 19.16 29.19
N ASP A 490 12.72 18.76 29.62
CA ASP A 490 13.08 18.35 31.00
C ASP A 490 12.63 16.93 31.42
N LEU A 491 12.52 15.97 30.48
CA LEU A 491 12.27 14.55 30.79
C LEU A 491 13.53 13.71 30.51
N ASP A 492 13.64 12.52 31.10
CA ASP A 492 14.73 11.56 30.78
C ASP A 492 14.65 11.00 29.33
N ALA A 493 13.80 11.60 28.48
CA ALA A 493 13.63 11.35 27.05
C ALA A 493 13.25 12.67 26.32
N ASP A 494 14.24 13.48 25.92
CA ASP A 494 14.02 14.78 25.26
C ASP A 494 14.29 14.69 23.74
N PRO A 495 13.52 15.31 22.82
CA PRO A 495 13.86 15.29 21.41
C PRO A 495 15.06 16.18 21.10
N ALA A 496 15.99 15.70 20.28
CA ALA A 496 17.24 16.40 20.00
C ALA A 496 17.06 17.73 19.26
N GLN A 497 15.98 17.82 18.48
CA GLN A 497 15.61 18.94 17.61
C GLN A 497 15.08 20.15 18.40
N CYS A 498 14.96 20.04 19.72
CA CYS A 498 14.40 21.07 20.61
C CYS A 498 15.43 22.04 21.20
N GLU A 499 16.72 21.88 20.88
CA GLU A 499 17.83 22.72 21.36
C GLU A 499 18.33 23.75 20.34
#